data_AF-A0A955XTI9-F1
#
_entry.id   AF-A0A955XTI9-F1
#
_cell.length_a   1.000
_cell.length_b   1.000
_cell.length_c   1.000
_cell.angle_alpha   90.00
_cell.angle_beta   90.00
_cell.angle_gamma   90.00
#
_symmetry.space_group_name_H-M   'P 1'
#
loop_
_entity.id
_entity.type
_entity.pdbx_description
1 polymer ?
#
loop_
_entity_poly.entity_id
_entity_poly.type
_entity_poly.pdbx_seq_one_letter_code
_entity_poly.pdbx_strand_id
1 'polypeptide(L)' 'MTGPRRALVKRKASMKGWSAAAAASGTVAAFVLSAPIVGVVGLLGTGYLTYDWLKYRGKWGTRF' A
#
# COMPACT_ATOMS: atom_id res chain seq x y z
N MET A 1 24.50 -18.79 5.53
CA MET A 1 25.38 -17.75 4.93
C MET A 1 24.54 -16.59 4.39
N THR A 2 24.38 -15.51 5.14
CA THR A 2 23.67 -14.29 4.69
C THR A 2 24.66 -13.14 4.57
N GLY A 3 25.13 -12.87 3.35
CA GLY A 3 26.11 -11.80 3.12
C GLY A 3 25.55 -10.38 3.33
N PRO A 4 26.40 -9.40 3.69
CA PRO A 4 26.01 -8.02 4.06
C PRO A 4 25.19 -7.30 2.98
N ARG A 5 25.36 -7.64 1.70
CA ARG A 5 24.56 -7.08 0.60
C ARG A 5 23.07 -7.41 0.71
N ARG A 6 22.70 -8.63 1.15
CA ARG A 6 21.29 -9.01 1.28
C ARG A 6 20.57 -8.22 2.38
N ALA A 7 21.27 -7.89 3.47
CA ALA A 7 20.73 -7.07 4.55
C ALA A 7 20.46 -5.62 4.08
N LEU A 8 21.38 -5.03 3.33
CA LEU A 8 21.22 -3.68 2.76
C LEU A 8 20.09 -3.62 1.73
N VAL A 9 19.96 -4.63 0.87
CA VAL A 9 18.86 -4.71 -0.11
C VAL A 9 17.51 -4.85 0.61
N LYS A 10 17.41 -5.71 1.63
CA LYS A 10 16.19 -5.83 2.46
C LYS A 10 15.82 -4.51 3.13
N ARG A 11 16.81 -3.80 3.68
CA ARG A 11 16.60 -2.49 4.32
C ARG A 11 16.13 -1.43 3.33
N LYS A 12 16.75 -1.34 2.15
CA LYS A 12 16.29 -0.44 1.07
C LYS A 12 14.89 -0.79 0.58
N ALA A 13 14.58 -2.06 0.41
CA ALA A 13 13.24 -2.50 -0.02
C ALA A 13 12.18 -2.14 1.02
N SER A 14 12.48 -2.35 2.31
CA SER A 14 11.59 -1.93 3.40
C SER A 14 11.38 -0.42 3.39
N MET A 15 12.47 0.37 3.38
CA MET A 15 12.37 1.84 3.34
C MET A 15 11.56 2.33 2.12
N LYS A 16 11.76 1.74 0.95
CA LYS A 16 11.00 2.10 -0.25
C LYS A 16 9.51 1.78 -0.12
N GLY A 17 9.18 0.66 0.52
CA GLY A 17 7.80 0.30 0.86
C GLY A 17 7.16 1.30 1.83
N TRP A 18 7.89 1.70 2.88
CA TRP A 18 7.44 2.71 3.83
C TRP A 18 7.26 4.09 3.19
N SER A 19 8.20 4.53 2.34
CA SER A 19 8.07 5.79 1.61
C SER A 19 6.89 5.77 0.64
N ALA A 20 6.66 4.66 -0.07
CA ALA A 20 5.51 4.51 -0.94
C ALA A 20 4.19 4.53 -0.15
N ALA A 21 4.14 3.84 0.99
CA ALA A 21 2.98 3.87 1.88
C ALA A 21 2.70 5.27 2.42
N ALA A 22 3.74 5.99 2.85
CA ALA A 22 3.64 7.36 3.35
C ALA A 22 3.18 8.35 2.28
N ALA A 23 3.71 8.24 1.06
CA ALA A 23 3.27 9.06 -0.07
C ALA A 23 1.80 8.78 -0.41
N ALA A 24 1.42 7.51 -0.50
CA ALA A 24 0.05 7.11 -0.79
C ALA A 24 -0.94 7.60 0.28
N SER A 25 -0.61 7.42 1.57
CA SER A 25 -1.46 7.90 2.67
C SER A 25 -1.54 9.43 2.70
N GLY A 26 -0.44 10.13 2.42
CA GLY A 26 -0.42 11.58 2.28
C GLY A 26 -1.34 12.09 1.16
N THR A 27 -1.31 11.46 -0.01
CA THR A 27 -2.20 11.81 -1.14
C THR A 27 -3.67 11.58 -0.79
N VAL A 28 -3.99 10.43 -0.17
CA VAL A 28 -5.36 10.13 0.25
C VAL A 28 -5.85 11.13 1.29
N ALA A 29 -5.02 11.46 2.28
CA ALA A 29 -5.36 12.46 3.30
C ALA A 29 -5.60 13.84 2.67
N ALA A 30 -4.73 14.29 1.76
CA ALA A 30 -4.90 15.56 1.05
C ALA A 30 -6.20 15.60 0.23
N PHE A 31 -6.56 14.49 -0.43
CA PHE A 31 -7.79 14.38 -1.20
C PHE A 31 -9.05 14.40 -0.32
N VAL A 32 -9.02 13.74 0.84
CA VAL A 32 -10.13 13.79 1.81
C VAL A 32 -10.28 15.20 2.37
N LEU A 33 -9.18 15.90 2.64
CA LEU A 33 -9.24 17.28 3.11
C LEU A 33 -9.79 18.26 2.06
N SER A 34 -9.51 18.03 0.77
CA SER A 34 -10.02 18.89 -0.31
C SER A 34 -11.48 18.59 -0.68
N ALA A 35 -11.90 17.33 -0.59
CA ALA A 35 -13.25 16.89 -0.92
C ALA A 35 -13.74 15.82 0.09
N PRO A 36 -14.22 16.21 1.28
CA PRO A 36 -14.44 15.28 2.40
C PRO A 36 -15.47 14.19 2.10
N ILE A 37 -16.60 14.53 1.49
CA ILE A 37 -17.65 13.55 1.21
C ILE A 37 -17.19 12.54 0.14
N VAL A 38 -16.67 13.04 -0.97
CA VAL A 38 -16.14 12.19 -2.07
C VAL A 38 -14.93 11.39 -1.60
N GLY A 39 -14.08 11.99 -0.77
CA GLY A 39 -12.91 11.36 -0.18
C GLY A 39 -13.27 10.21 0.74
N VAL A 40 -14.27 10.36 1.61
CA VAL A 40 -14.74 9.28 2.51
C VAL A 40 -15.39 8.15 1.71
N VAL A 41 -16.28 8.46 0.76
CA VAL A 41 -16.93 7.44 -0.08
C VAL A 41 -15.90 6.70 -0.93
N GLY A 42 -14.96 7.44 -1.52
CA GLY A 42 -13.84 6.87 -2.26
C GLY A 42 -12.97 5.98 -1.39
N LEU A 43 -12.63 6.39 -0.17
CA LEU A 43 -11.85 5.60 0.79
C LEU A 43 -12.53 4.27 1.13
N LEU A 44 -13.84 4.29 1.38
CA LEU A 44 -14.62 3.07 1.66
C LEU A 44 -14.60 2.11 0.46
N GLY A 45 -14.86 2.63 -0.75
CA GLY A 45 -14.83 1.83 -1.98
C GLY A 45 -13.44 1.25 -2.26
N THR A 46 -12.40 2.08 -2.20
CA THR A 46 -11.01 1.67 -2.44
C THR A 46 -10.53 0.69 -1.38
N GLY A 47 -10.94 0.88 -0.12
CA GLY A 47 -10.65 -0.02 0.99
C GLY A 47 -11.26 -1.41 0.78
N TYR A 48 -12.52 -1.48 0.33
CA TYR A 48 -13.18 -2.75 0.01
C TYR A 48 -12.49 -3.48 -1.15
N LEU A 49 -12.20 -2.78 -2.25
CA LEU A 49 -11.48 -3.35 -3.40
C LEU A 49 -10.07 -3.84 -3.01
N THR A 50 -9.37 -3.08 -2.18
CA THR A 50 -8.05 -3.49 -1.67
C THR A 50 -8.17 -4.75 -0.81
N TYR A 51 -9.17 -4.82 0.07
CA TYR A 51 -9.43 -6.00 0.88
C TYR A 51 -9.77 -7.23 0.01
N ASP A 52 -10.65 -7.07 -0.96
CA ASP A 52 -11.06 -8.15 -1.86
C ASP A 52 -9.87 -8.65 -2.70
N TRP A 53 -9.06 -7.73 -3.23
CA TRP A 53 -7.84 -8.06 -3.95
C TRP A 53 -6.82 -8.80 -3.07
N LEU A 54 -6.61 -8.37 -1.82
CA LEU A 54 -5.74 -9.06 -0.87
C LEU A 54 -6.28 -10.46 -0.52
N LYS A 55 -7.58 -10.59 -0.32
CA LYS A 55 -8.25 -11.87 -0.07
C LYS A 55 -8.11 -12.81 -1.26
N TYR A 56 -8.27 -12.30 -2.48
CA TYR A 56 -8.03 -13.04 -3.71
C TYR A 56 -6.56 -13.47 -3.82
N ARG A 57 -5.61 -12.54 -3.59
CA ARG A 57 -4.16 -12.82 -3.58
C ARG A 57 -3.77 -13.88 -2.55
N GLY A 58 -4.40 -13.89 -1.39
CA GLY A 58 -4.19 -14.91 -0.35
C GLY A 58 -4.72 -16.28 -0.74
N LYS A 59 -5.84 -16.35 -1.47
CA LYS A 59 -6.45 -17.61 -1.92
C LYS A 59 -5.78 -18.22 -3.16
N TRP A 60 -5.33 -17.39 -4.08
CA TRP A 60 -4.90 -17.84 -5.42
C TRP A 60 -3.40 -17.61 -5.70
N GLY A 61 -2.68 -16.95 -4.78
CA GLY A 61 -1.30 -16.52 -4.99
C GLY A 61 -1.19 -15.41 -6.03
N THR A 62 -0.03 -14.76 -6.12
CA THR A 62 0.27 -13.81 -7.20
C THR A 62 0.41 -14.53 -8.53
N ARG A 63 -0.71 -14.89 -9.16
CA ARG A 63 -0.70 -15.26 -10.58
C ARG A 63 -0.85 -13.93 -11.32
N PHE A 64 0.31 -13.39 -11.71
CA PHE A 64 0.37 -12.31 -12.69
C PHE A 64 -0.04 -12.85 -14.05
#